data_AF-A0A4Y8JL94-F1
#
_entry.id   AF-A0A4Y8JL94-F1
#
_cell.length_a   1.000
_cell.length_b   1.000
_cell.length_c   1.000
_cell.angle_alpha   90.00
_cell.angle_beta   90.00
_cell.angle_gamma   90.00
#
_symmetry.space_group_name_H-M   'P 1'
#
loop_
_entity.id
_entity.type
_entity.pdbx_description
1 polymer ?
#
loop_
_entity_poly.entity_id
_entity_poly.type
_entity_poly.pdbx_seq_one_letter_code
_entity_poly.pdbx_strand_id
1 'polypeptide(L)'
;MYLKSLTLKGFKSFAHPTTFAFEPGVTCVVGPNGSGKSNVVDALAWVMGEQGAKTLRGGKMEDVIFAGTSTKGPLGRAAVTLTIDNTDGALPIDYTEVTISRTLFRNGASEYAINGRTCRLLDVQELLSDSGLGREMHVIVGQGQLDAVLRASPEERRGFIEEAAGILKHRRRKEKTLRKLDGMQANLTRLSDLAGEIRRQLKPLGRQADIAREAQTIAAVARDARARLLADDVVTLRIALDAHGRTESERHAERLVLTEQLETRQRRLRRLEHEQIGDAVDQARRTNFGLESVQERLRGLYTLANQRLALLGSQAESVDAGPRVTTAMLTDAAAEIDALRSRIDVAESTWAAARAATEKSRGRLDALDEQIAAQAVLVSQHDLHLSQLTGQAETAAGRLASVRGEVLRQQNALNAARGRVDTAEAHLAGLAADAAALDAAAVDAGESHPA
;
A
#
# COMPACT_ATOMS: atom_id res chain seq x y z
N MET A 1 -16.96 -11.71 60.87
CA MET A 1 -16.66 -10.44 60.20
C MET A 1 -17.25 -9.30 61.00
N TYR A 2 -16.45 -8.30 61.38
CA TYR A 2 -16.94 -7.07 62.01
C TYR A 2 -16.05 -5.88 61.66
N LEU A 3 -16.57 -4.66 61.80
CA LEU A 3 -15.77 -3.43 61.64
C LEU A 3 -14.83 -3.30 62.84
N LYS A 4 -13.53 -3.20 62.62
CA LYS A 4 -12.52 -3.08 63.70
C LYS A 4 -12.12 -1.64 63.95
N SER A 5 -11.92 -0.86 62.88
CA SER A 5 -11.61 0.57 63.01
C SER A 5 -12.03 1.40 61.80
N LEU A 6 -12.34 2.67 62.04
CA LEU A 6 -12.57 3.69 61.01
C LEU A 6 -11.72 4.92 61.31
N THR A 7 -10.82 5.26 60.39
CA THR A 7 -9.99 6.46 60.48
C THR A 7 -10.46 7.51 59.48
N LEU A 8 -10.74 8.71 59.97
CA LEU A 8 -11.20 9.87 59.17
C LEU A 8 -10.12 10.95 59.18
N LYS A 9 -9.74 11.46 58.01
CA LYS A 9 -8.78 12.57 57.89
C LYS A 9 -9.22 13.55 56.82
N GLY A 10 -9.54 14.78 57.23
CA GLY A 10 -10.00 15.83 56.32
C GLY A 10 -11.37 15.55 55.71
N PHE A 11 -12.17 14.68 56.34
CA PHE A 11 -13.51 14.31 55.89
C PHE A 11 -14.56 15.10 56.65
N LYS A 12 -15.35 15.92 55.95
CA LYS A 12 -16.40 16.80 56.51
C LYS A 12 -15.91 17.51 57.78
N SER A 13 -16.53 17.29 58.94
CA SER A 13 -16.18 17.92 60.22
C SER A 13 -14.83 17.48 60.81
N PHE A 14 -14.18 16.43 60.29
CA PHE A 14 -12.98 15.83 60.86
C PHE A 14 -11.70 16.38 60.22
N ALA A 15 -11.22 17.53 60.71
CA ALA A 15 -10.02 18.18 60.18
C ALA A 15 -8.69 17.53 60.63
N HIS A 16 -8.70 16.80 61.73
CA HIS A 16 -7.55 16.02 62.22
C HIS A 16 -7.83 14.53 62.01
N PRO A 17 -6.78 13.68 61.92
CA PRO A 17 -6.97 12.24 61.92
C PRO A 17 -7.69 11.80 63.19
N THR A 18 -8.90 11.26 63.04
CA THR A 18 -9.69 10.71 64.14
C THR A 18 -9.94 9.24 63.85
N THR A 19 -9.58 8.36 64.79
CA THR A 19 -9.76 6.91 64.66
C THR A 19 -10.83 6.46 65.63
N PHE A 20 -11.87 5.81 65.11
CA PHE A 20 -12.89 5.10 65.87
C PHE A 20 -12.52 3.64 65.94
N ALA A 21 -12.40 3.10 67.15
CA ALA A 21 -12.27 1.66 67.38
C ALA A 21 -13.67 1.09 67.63
N PHE A 22 -13.96 -0.04 67.01
CA PHE A 22 -15.24 -0.72 67.15
C PHE A 22 -15.03 -2.11 67.74
N GLU A 23 -15.95 -2.50 68.60
CA GLU A 23 -15.98 -3.82 69.21
C GLU A 23 -17.15 -4.63 68.62
N PRO A 24 -17.05 -5.97 68.61
CA PRO A 24 -18.19 -6.82 68.24
C PRO A 24 -19.41 -6.52 69.13
N GLY A 25 -20.57 -6.31 68.51
CA GLY A 25 -21.82 -6.03 69.22
C GLY A 25 -22.40 -4.66 68.87
N VAL A 26 -22.89 -3.94 69.88
CA VAL A 26 -23.58 -2.65 69.71
C VAL A 26 -22.66 -1.50 70.10
N THR A 27 -22.31 -0.66 69.13
CA THR A 27 -21.57 0.60 69.39
C THR A 27 -22.51 1.79 69.25
N CYS A 28 -22.61 2.61 70.30
CA CYS A 28 -23.45 3.81 70.32
C CYS A 28 -22.61 5.08 70.12
N VAL A 29 -22.90 5.85 69.06
CA VAL A 29 -22.25 7.14 68.81
C VAL A 29 -23.17 8.27 69.27
N VAL A 30 -22.82 8.92 70.39
CA VAL A 30 -23.62 9.98 71.02
C VAL A 30 -22.92 11.33 70.99
N GLY A 31 -23.69 12.42 71.08
CA GLY A 31 -23.17 13.79 71.05
C GLY A 31 -24.23 14.84 70.69
N PRO A 32 -23.97 16.14 70.92
CA PRO A 32 -24.92 17.22 70.66
C PRO A 32 -25.15 17.45 69.16
N ASN A 33 -26.26 18.10 68.78
CA ASN A 33 -26.53 18.41 67.37
C ASN A 33 -25.38 19.20 66.73
N GLY A 34 -25.01 18.85 65.50
CA GLY A 34 -23.86 19.44 64.80
C GLY A 34 -22.49 18.83 65.17
N SER A 35 -22.40 17.89 66.11
CA SER A 35 -21.12 17.26 66.51
C SER A 35 -20.50 16.30 65.48
N GLY A 36 -21.10 16.16 64.29
CA GLY A 36 -20.57 15.30 63.23
C GLY A 36 -20.91 13.81 63.35
N LYS A 37 -21.87 13.40 64.21
CA LYS A 37 -22.30 11.99 64.34
C LYS A 37 -22.71 11.36 63.02
N SER A 38 -23.59 12.04 62.27
CA SER A 38 -24.04 11.56 60.97
C SER A 38 -22.91 11.47 59.94
N ASN A 39 -21.86 12.27 60.09
CA ASN A 39 -20.69 12.23 59.20
C ASN A 39 -19.89 10.93 59.37
N VAL A 40 -20.00 10.23 60.50
CA VAL A 40 -19.37 8.90 60.69
C VAL A 40 -20.06 7.86 59.81
N VAL A 41 -21.39 7.89 59.76
CA VAL A 41 -22.19 7.02 58.88
C VAL A 41 -21.93 7.36 57.42
N ASP A 42 -21.87 8.65 57.08
CA ASP A 42 -21.56 9.09 55.72
C ASP A 42 -20.15 8.64 55.30
N ALA A 43 -19.18 8.65 56.21
CA ALA A 43 -17.82 8.17 55.92
C ALA A 43 -17.77 6.66 55.66
N LEU A 44 -18.54 5.88 56.42
CA LEU A 44 -18.70 4.44 56.19
C LEU A 44 -19.31 4.16 54.82
N ALA A 45 -20.43 4.81 54.49
CA ALA A 45 -21.05 4.66 53.17
C ALA A 45 -20.08 5.08 52.04
N TRP A 46 -19.34 6.17 52.27
CA TRP A 46 -18.39 6.70 51.30
C TRP A 46 -17.24 5.77 50.99
N VAL A 47 -16.60 5.17 52.00
CA VAL A 47 -15.47 4.25 51.79
C VAL A 47 -15.92 2.91 51.20
N MET A 48 -17.16 2.49 51.45
CA MET A 48 -17.78 1.30 50.85
C MET A 48 -18.26 1.50 49.40
N GLY A 49 -18.08 2.69 48.82
CA GLY A 49 -18.28 2.93 47.40
C GLY A 49 -19.51 3.75 47.03
N GLU A 50 -20.14 4.45 47.98
CA GLU A 50 -21.20 5.41 47.70
C GLU A 50 -20.67 6.58 46.86
N GLN A 51 -21.34 6.87 45.73
CA GLN A 51 -20.91 7.90 44.78
C GLN A 51 -21.84 9.12 44.76
N GLY A 52 -23.04 9.02 45.31
CA GLY A 52 -23.97 10.14 45.36
C GLY A 52 -23.49 11.23 46.31
N ALA A 53 -23.28 12.45 45.81
CA ALA A 53 -23.05 13.60 46.68
C ALA A 53 -24.28 13.86 47.57
N LYS A 54 -25.49 13.68 47.03
CA LYS A 54 -26.77 13.85 47.75
C LYS A 54 -26.94 12.86 48.90
N THR A 55 -26.60 11.59 48.71
CA THR A 55 -26.65 10.54 49.74
C THR A 55 -25.67 10.84 50.88
N LEU A 56 -24.54 11.45 50.54
CA LEU A 56 -23.55 11.96 51.50
C LEU A 56 -23.88 13.36 52.03
N ARG A 57 -25.12 13.85 51.89
CA ARG A 57 -25.56 15.17 52.40
C ARG A 57 -24.69 16.35 51.92
N GLY A 58 -24.19 16.27 50.68
CA GLY A 58 -23.40 17.31 50.01
C GLY A 58 -24.00 17.70 48.65
N GLY A 59 -23.63 18.87 48.13
CA GLY A 59 -24.04 19.31 46.80
C GLY A 59 -23.12 18.77 45.70
N LYS A 60 -21.82 18.77 45.96
CA LYS A 60 -20.76 18.25 45.09
C LYS A 60 -19.94 17.19 45.81
N MET A 61 -19.26 16.34 45.04
CA MET A 61 -18.39 15.31 45.62
C MET A 61 -17.23 15.92 46.41
N GLU A 62 -16.74 17.11 46.02
CA GLU A 62 -15.70 17.86 46.72
C GLU A 62 -16.13 18.33 48.12
N ASP A 63 -17.44 18.43 48.40
CA ASP A 63 -17.97 18.90 49.69
C ASP A 63 -17.72 17.90 50.84
N VAL A 64 -17.26 16.69 50.53
CA VAL A 64 -16.79 15.73 51.55
C VAL A 64 -15.43 16.13 52.12
N ILE A 65 -14.69 17.02 51.46
CA ILE A 65 -13.42 17.54 51.94
C ILE A 65 -13.67 18.65 52.95
N PHE A 66 -12.96 18.62 54.08
CA PHE A 66 -13.06 19.66 55.11
C PHE A 66 -12.85 21.06 54.51
N ALA A 67 -13.93 21.86 54.54
CA ALA A 67 -13.98 23.18 53.93
C ALA A 67 -13.29 24.29 54.75
N GLY A 68 -12.80 23.98 55.95
CA GLY A 68 -12.22 24.96 56.86
C GLY A 68 -13.18 25.38 57.97
N THR A 69 -12.61 25.93 59.04
CA THR A 69 -13.30 26.64 60.14
C THR A 69 -12.66 28.02 60.31
N SER A 70 -13.22 28.87 61.17
CA SER A 70 -12.62 30.16 61.54
C SER A 70 -11.19 30.05 62.06
N THR A 71 -10.82 28.90 62.63
CA THR A 71 -9.50 28.63 63.21
C THR A 71 -8.57 27.81 62.33
N LYS A 72 -9.07 27.19 61.25
CA LYS A 72 -8.29 26.26 60.42
C LYS A 72 -8.68 26.32 58.96
N GLY A 73 -7.68 26.50 58.09
CA GLY A 73 -7.88 26.55 56.65
C GLY A 73 -8.43 25.23 56.05
N PRO A 74 -9.01 25.29 54.84
CA PRO A 74 -9.49 24.12 54.12
C PRO A 74 -8.36 23.13 53.81
N LEU A 75 -8.69 21.84 53.75
CA LEU A 75 -7.75 20.80 53.35
C LEU A 75 -7.86 20.50 51.85
N GLY A 76 -6.77 20.00 51.25
CA GLY A 76 -6.72 19.64 49.84
C GLY A 76 -7.18 18.22 49.52
N ARG A 77 -7.40 17.38 50.54
CA ARG A 77 -7.84 15.99 50.40
C ARG A 77 -8.63 15.50 51.61
N ALA A 78 -9.55 14.57 51.37
CA ALA A 78 -10.20 13.75 52.38
C ALA A 78 -9.73 12.30 52.22
N ALA A 79 -9.42 11.63 53.32
CA ALA A 79 -9.10 10.21 53.35
C ALA A 79 -9.90 9.52 54.44
N VAL A 80 -10.51 8.40 54.09
CA VAL A 80 -11.21 7.51 55.02
C VAL A 80 -10.62 6.12 54.87
N THR A 81 -10.35 5.46 55.99
CA THR A 81 -9.78 4.12 56.05
C THR A 81 -10.62 3.27 56.97
N LEU A 82 -11.19 2.20 56.45
CA LEU A 82 -12.01 1.23 57.14
C LEU A 82 -11.24 -0.08 57.27
N THR A 83 -11.15 -0.61 58.47
CA THR A 83 -10.51 -1.92 58.71
C THR A 83 -11.55 -2.89 59.20
N ILE A 84 -11.64 -4.04 58.52
CA ILE A 84 -12.61 -5.10 58.76
C ILE A 84 -11.83 -6.34 59.21
N ASP A 85 -12.29 -6.97 60.29
CA ASP A 85 -11.83 -8.29 60.67
C ASP A 85 -12.52 -9.35 59.79
N ASN A 86 -11.73 -10.15 59.09
CA ASN A 86 -12.15 -11.19 58.13
C ASN A 86 -11.69 -12.58 58.58
N THR A 87 -11.59 -12.83 59.88
CA THR A 87 -11.15 -14.13 60.43
C THR A 87 -12.09 -15.29 60.07
N ASP A 88 -13.35 -15.00 59.75
CA ASP A 88 -14.36 -15.96 59.31
C ASP A 88 -14.38 -16.19 57.78
N GLY A 89 -13.54 -15.49 57.02
CA GLY A 89 -13.41 -15.68 55.56
C GLY A 89 -14.65 -15.26 54.76
N ALA A 90 -15.48 -14.36 55.30
CA ALA A 90 -16.67 -13.86 54.62
C ALA A 90 -16.35 -13.00 53.38
N LEU A 91 -15.21 -12.31 53.39
CA LEU A 91 -14.67 -11.62 52.22
C LEU A 91 -13.78 -12.59 51.43
N PRO A 92 -13.92 -12.68 50.09
CA PRO A 92 -13.14 -13.57 49.22
C PRO A 92 -11.69 -13.10 49.04
N ILE A 93 -10.95 -12.96 50.13
CA ILE A 93 -9.56 -12.50 50.20
C ILE A 93 -8.82 -13.28 51.31
N ASP A 94 -7.61 -13.75 51.01
CA ASP A 94 -6.73 -14.51 51.91
C ASP A 94 -6.03 -13.65 52.99
N TYR A 95 -6.72 -12.65 53.53
CA TYR A 95 -6.23 -11.83 54.65
C TYR A 95 -7.25 -11.86 55.78
N THR A 96 -6.75 -12.08 57.01
CA THR A 96 -7.54 -12.04 58.24
C THR A 96 -8.00 -10.64 58.61
N GLU A 97 -7.34 -9.61 58.08
CA GLU A 97 -7.69 -8.21 58.27
C GLU A 97 -7.66 -7.50 56.91
N VAL A 98 -8.76 -6.82 56.58
CA VAL A 98 -8.94 -6.14 55.30
C VAL A 98 -9.14 -4.65 55.55
N THR A 99 -8.20 -3.84 55.09
CA THR A 99 -8.23 -2.38 55.17
C THR A 99 -8.62 -1.80 53.81
N ILE A 100 -9.80 -1.19 53.72
CA ILE A 100 -10.28 -0.46 52.55
C ILE A 100 -10.07 1.03 52.81
N SER A 101 -9.42 1.71 51.89
CA SER A 101 -9.21 3.16 51.97
C SER A 101 -9.69 3.86 50.72
N ARG A 102 -10.28 5.04 50.92
CA ARG A 102 -10.68 5.95 49.84
C ARG A 102 -10.09 7.32 50.11
N THR A 103 -9.39 7.87 49.13
CA THR A 103 -8.85 9.23 49.17
C THR A 103 -9.44 10.04 48.02
N LEU A 104 -9.95 11.23 48.32
CA LEU A 104 -10.45 12.19 47.34
C LEU A 104 -9.64 13.47 47.41
N PHE A 105 -9.18 13.91 46.25
CA PHE A 105 -8.45 15.14 46.07
C PHE A 105 -9.38 16.23 45.54
N ARG A 106 -9.03 17.50 45.82
CA ARG A 106 -9.83 18.65 45.39
C ARG A 106 -9.93 18.83 43.87
N ASN A 107 -9.06 18.17 43.11
CA ASN A 107 -9.14 18.11 41.64
C ASN A 107 -10.20 17.10 41.13
N GLY A 108 -10.95 16.45 42.02
CA GLY A 108 -11.97 15.46 41.69
C GLY A 108 -11.43 14.02 41.55
N ALA A 109 -10.12 13.80 41.62
CA ALA A 109 -9.55 12.46 41.58
C ALA A 109 -9.90 11.69 42.86
N SER A 110 -10.43 10.48 42.71
CA SER A 110 -10.72 9.54 43.81
C SER A 110 -9.89 8.29 43.61
N GLU A 111 -9.14 7.91 44.64
CA GLU A 111 -8.31 6.71 44.68
C GLU A 111 -8.85 5.74 45.73
N TYR A 112 -8.94 4.47 45.36
CA TYR A 112 -9.27 3.38 46.26
C TYR A 112 -8.06 2.48 46.45
N ALA A 113 -7.87 1.99 47.67
CA ALA A 113 -6.87 0.96 47.94
C ALA A 113 -7.37 -0.08 48.96
N ILE A 114 -7.07 -1.35 48.68
CA ILE A 114 -7.32 -2.49 49.58
C ILE A 114 -5.96 -2.97 50.09
N ASN A 115 -5.78 -3.02 51.41
CA ASN A 115 -4.51 -3.37 52.06
C ASN A 115 -3.31 -2.60 51.51
N GLY A 116 -3.52 -1.31 51.20
CA GLY A 116 -2.50 -0.42 50.64
C GLY A 116 -2.24 -0.56 49.14
N ARG A 117 -2.88 -1.50 48.44
CA ARG A 117 -2.78 -1.64 46.97
C ARG A 117 -3.91 -0.89 46.28
N THR A 118 -3.55 -0.01 45.34
CA THR A 118 -4.53 0.74 44.53
C THR A 118 -5.42 -0.21 43.73
N CYS A 119 -6.72 0.04 43.74
CA CYS A 119 -7.73 -0.78 43.06
C CYS A 119 -8.84 0.11 42.47
N ARG A 120 -9.71 -0.47 41.65
CA ARG A 120 -10.86 0.23 41.09
C ARG A 120 -12.04 0.15 42.05
N LEU A 121 -12.95 1.12 41.96
CA LEU A 121 -14.23 1.07 42.66
C LEU A 121 -14.97 -0.25 42.40
N LEU A 122 -14.94 -0.75 41.16
CA LEU A 122 -15.59 -2.01 40.80
C LEU A 122 -15.05 -3.18 41.64
N ASP A 123 -13.74 -3.19 41.89
CA ASP A 123 -13.08 -4.27 42.64
C ASP A 123 -13.51 -4.22 44.13
N VAL A 124 -13.65 -3.02 44.71
CA VAL A 124 -14.19 -2.81 46.08
C VAL A 124 -15.66 -3.23 46.16
N GLN A 125 -16.46 -2.87 45.16
CA GLN A 125 -17.88 -3.21 45.11
C GLN A 125 -18.10 -4.72 44.95
N GLU A 126 -17.32 -5.39 44.10
CA GLU A 126 -17.37 -6.84 43.92
C GLU A 126 -16.99 -7.56 45.21
N LEU A 127 -15.91 -7.13 45.88
CA LEU A 127 -15.46 -7.66 47.16
C LEU A 127 -16.56 -7.59 48.24
N LEU A 128 -17.22 -6.44 48.38
CA LEU A 128 -18.25 -6.23 49.39
C LEU A 128 -19.60 -6.86 49.03
N SER A 129 -19.86 -7.11 47.74
CA SER A 129 -21.14 -7.65 47.25
C SER A 129 -21.45 -9.06 47.77
N ASP A 130 -20.43 -9.90 47.93
CA ASP A 130 -20.61 -11.28 48.42
C ASP A 130 -20.68 -11.36 49.95
N SER A 131 -20.08 -10.40 50.66
CA SER A 131 -20.09 -10.32 52.14
C SER A 131 -21.38 -9.73 52.74
N GLY A 132 -22.30 -9.25 51.89
CA GLY A 132 -23.51 -8.59 52.34
C GLY A 132 -23.31 -7.13 52.80
N LEU A 133 -22.12 -6.55 52.65
CA LEU A 133 -21.78 -5.15 52.97
C LEU A 133 -21.79 -4.21 51.75
N GLY A 134 -22.23 -4.68 50.58
CA GLY A 134 -22.25 -3.90 49.35
C GLY A 134 -23.27 -2.74 49.36
N ARG A 135 -23.15 -1.84 48.37
CA ARG A 135 -24.02 -0.65 48.14
C ARG A 135 -25.54 -0.92 48.20
N GLU A 136 -25.90 -2.18 48.01
CA GLU A 136 -27.24 -2.68 47.73
C GLU A 136 -27.85 -3.40 48.95
N MET A 137 -27.03 -3.85 49.89
CA MET A 137 -27.57 -4.40 51.13
C MET A 137 -27.83 -3.25 52.10
N HIS A 138 -29.06 -3.12 52.60
CA HIS A 138 -29.55 -2.10 53.56
C HIS A 138 -28.86 -2.14 54.95
N VAL A 139 -27.57 -2.41 55.01
CA VAL A 139 -26.75 -2.45 56.23
C VAL A 139 -26.57 -1.06 56.81
N ILE A 140 -26.52 -0.04 55.95
CA ILE A 140 -26.43 1.36 56.37
C ILE A 140 -27.80 2.00 56.17
N VAL A 141 -28.54 2.16 57.26
CA VAL A 141 -29.81 2.89 57.24
C VAL A 141 -29.53 4.38 57.43
N GLY A 142 -29.55 5.11 56.33
CA GLY A 142 -29.41 6.56 56.31
C GLY A 142 -30.66 7.28 56.84
N GLN A 143 -30.52 8.56 57.16
CA GLN A 143 -31.66 9.40 57.54
C GLN A 143 -32.62 9.54 56.35
N GLY A 144 -33.89 9.19 56.55
CA GLY A 144 -34.94 9.24 55.51
C GLY A 144 -35.05 8.01 54.61
N GLN A 145 -34.15 7.02 54.72
CA GLN A 145 -34.30 5.76 53.96
C GLN A 145 -35.47 4.91 54.45
N LEU A 146 -35.79 4.96 55.75
CA LEU A 146 -36.95 4.25 56.29
C LEU A 146 -38.26 4.74 55.64
N ASP A 147 -38.40 6.06 55.50
CA ASP A 147 -39.56 6.66 54.84
C ASP A 147 -39.65 6.29 53.36
N ALA A 148 -38.50 6.16 52.68
CA ALA A 148 -38.44 5.73 51.29
C ALA A 148 -38.93 4.28 51.10
N VAL A 149 -38.53 3.36 51.99
CA VAL A 149 -39.01 1.96 51.93
C VAL A 149 -40.52 1.88 52.22
N LEU A 150 -41.01 2.69 53.16
CA LEU A 150 -42.43 2.75 53.51
C LEU A 150 -43.30 3.30 52.37
N ARG A 151 -42.80 4.31 51.64
CA ARG A 151 -43.50 4.94 50.50
C ARG A 151 -43.24 4.27 49.14
N ALA A 152 -42.37 3.27 49.08
CA ALA A 152 -41.98 2.62 47.83
C ALA A 152 -43.17 1.95 47.12
N SER A 153 -43.21 2.09 45.79
CA SER A 153 -44.19 1.41 44.94
C SER A 153 -44.02 -0.12 45.00
N PRO A 154 -45.03 -0.93 44.59
CA PRO A 154 -44.90 -2.39 44.58
C PRO A 154 -43.71 -2.91 43.77
N GLU A 155 -43.34 -2.22 42.69
CA GLU A 155 -42.21 -2.57 41.82
C GLU A 155 -40.86 -2.28 42.48
N GLU A 156 -40.73 -1.13 43.13
CA GLU A 156 -39.53 -0.76 43.92
C GLU A 156 -39.38 -1.65 45.15
N ARG A 157 -40.49 -1.94 45.84
CA ARG A 157 -40.52 -2.84 46.99
C ARG A 157 -40.12 -4.25 46.60
N ARG A 158 -40.52 -4.73 45.42
CA ARG A 158 -40.03 -5.99 44.86
C ARG A 158 -38.51 -5.95 44.69
N GLY A 159 -37.95 -4.84 44.21
CA GLY A 159 -36.50 -4.64 44.14
C GLY A 159 -35.81 -4.88 45.48
N PHE A 160 -36.30 -4.24 46.56
CA PHE A 160 -35.77 -4.42 47.92
C PHE A 160 -35.88 -5.88 48.42
N ILE A 161 -36.97 -6.58 48.07
CA ILE A 161 -37.15 -7.99 48.44
C ILE A 161 -36.20 -8.91 47.65
N GLU A 162 -36.06 -8.69 46.33
CA GLU A 162 -35.14 -9.46 45.48
C GLU A 162 -33.66 -9.26 45.90
N GLU A 163 -33.34 -8.07 46.37
CA GLU A 163 -32.05 -7.69 46.92
C GLU A 163 -31.79 -8.37 48.27
N ALA A 164 -32.74 -8.31 49.21
CA ALA A 164 -32.68 -9.03 50.48
C ALA A 164 -32.60 -10.57 50.30
N ALA A 165 -33.24 -11.10 49.26
CA ALA A 165 -33.15 -12.52 48.89
C ALA A 165 -31.84 -12.90 48.17
N GLY A 166 -30.97 -11.93 47.86
CA GLY A 166 -29.66 -12.17 47.23
C GLY A 166 -29.73 -12.63 45.77
N ILE A 167 -30.90 -12.57 45.12
CA ILE A 167 -31.09 -13.05 43.73
C ILE A 167 -30.69 -12.02 42.68
N LEU A 168 -30.54 -10.75 43.07
CA LEU A 168 -30.20 -9.65 42.18
C LEU A 168 -28.87 -9.87 41.43
N LYS A 169 -27.87 -10.50 42.07
CA LYS A 169 -26.59 -10.84 41.45
C LYS A 169 -26.74 -11.82 40.28
N HIS A 170 -27.60 -12.82 40.42
CA HIS A 170 -27.85 -13.81 39.37
C HIS A 170 -28.62 -13.18 38.21
N ARG A 171 -29.58 -12.30 38.50
CA ARG A 171 -30.34 -11.55 37.49
C ARG A 171 -29.42 -10.66 36.64
N ARG A 172 -28.53 -9.89 37.27
CA ARG A 172 -27.54 -9.05 36.56
C ARG A 172 -26.57 -9.88 35.72
N ARG A 173 -26.09 -11.01 36.26
CA ARG A 173 -25.20 -11.92 35.51
C ARG A 173 -25.89 -12.50 34.28
N LYS A 174 -27.18 -12.87 34.40
CA LYS A 174 -28.01 -13.31 33.27
C LYS A 174 -28.14 -12.21 32.22
N GLU A 175 -28.50 -11.00 32.61
CA GLU A 175 -28.68 -9.88 31.68
C GLU A 175 -27.38 -9.52 30.94
N LYS A 176 -26.24 -9.46 31.66
CA LYS A 176 -24.92 -9.27 31.06
C LYS A 176 -24.59 -10.35 30.04
N THR A 177 -24.95 -11.61 30.34
CA THR A 177 -24.70 -12.75 29.45
C THR A 177 -25.57 -12.68 28.21
N LEU A 178 -26.86 -12.32 28.35
CA LEU A 178 -27.77 -12.13 27.22
C LEU A 178 -27.25 -11.05 26.27
N ARG A 179 -26.86 -9.88 26.79
CA ARG A 179 -26.26 -8.81 25.97
C ARG A 179 -25.00 -9.28 25.22
N LYS A 180 -24.19 -10.15 25.84
CA LYS A 180 -22.99 -10.72 25.20
C LYS A 180 -23.36 -11.70 24.08
N LEU A 181 -24.39 -12.53 24.29
CA LEU A 181 -24.90 -13.45 23.27
C LEU A 181 -25.46 -12.70 22.06
N ASP A 182 -26.22 -11.64 22.28
CA ASP A 182 -26.76 -10.79 21.20
C ASP A 182 -25.62 -10.18 20.37
N GLY A 183 -24.58 -9.68 21.04
CA GLY A 183 -23.37 -9.17 20.38
C GLY A 183 -22.63 -10.26 19.58
N MET A 184 -22.55 -11.49 20.08
CA MET A 184 -21.96 -12.61 19.36
C MET A 184 -22.77 -12.99 18.13
N GLN A 185 -24.09 -12.98 18.22
CA GLN A 185 -24.97 -13.27 17.09
C GLN A 185 -24.76 -12.27 15.95
N ALA A 186 -24.67 -10.96 16.26
CA ALA A 186 -24.39 -9.93 15.27
C ALA A 186 -23.03 -10.15 14.58
N ASN A 187 -22.01 -10.55 15.33
CA ASN A 187 -20.69 -10.86 14.78
C ASN A 187 -20.71 -12.08 13.85
N LEU A 188 -21.47 -13.13 14.19
CA LEU A 188 -21.62 -14.31 13.34
C LEU A 188 -22.32 -13.98 12.02
N THR A 189 -23.37 -13.16 12.05
CA THR A 189 -24.04 -12.70 10.83
C THR A 189 -23.04 -12.00 9.90
N ARG A 190 -22.24 -11.07 10.44
CA ARG A 190 -21.22 -10.36 9.66
C ARG A 190 -20.14 -11.29 9.08
N LEU A 191 -19.72 -12.31 9.83
CA LEU A 191 -18.77 -13.31 9.34
C LEU A 191 -19.36 -14.14 8.19
N SER A 192 -20.64 -14.49 8.27
CA SER A 192 -21.34 -15.19 7.20
C SER A 192 -21.39 -14.36 5.91
N ASP A 193 -21.68 -13.06 6.04
CA ASP A 193 -21.72 -12.14 4.90
C ASP A 193 -20.34 -12.04 4.22
N LEU A 194 -19.28 -11.85 5.01
CA LEU A 194 -17.91 -11.78 4.52
C LEU A 194 -17.48 -13.09 3.85
N ALA A 195 -17.81 -14.24 4.44
CA ALA A 195 -17.54 -15.54 3.84
C ALA A 195 -18.28 -15.71 2.49
N GLY A 196 -19.51 -15.19 2.40
CA GLY A 196 -20.28 -15.14 1.16
C GLY A 196 -19.60 -14.29 0.08
N GLU A 197 -19.09 -13.12 0.45
CA GLU A 197 -18.36 -12.23 -0.45
C GLU A 197 -17.06 -12.87 -0.97
N ILE A 198 -16.25 -13.43 -0.07
CA ILE A 198 -14.98 -14.10 -0.44
C ILE A 198 -15.24 -15.26 -1.41
N ARG A 199 -16.29 -16.06 -1.19
CA ARG A 199 -16.67 -17.13 -2.13
C ARG A 199 -17.04 -16.60 -3.51
N ARG A 200 -17.72 -15.45 -3.59
CA ARG A 200 -18.05 -14.80 -4.87
C ARG A 200 -16.79 -14.33 -5.60
N GLN A 201 -15.80 -13.81 -4.86
CA GLN A 201 -14.50 -13.39 -5.42
C GLN A 201 -13.62 -14.58 -5.84
N LEU A 202 -13.68 -15.71 -5.13
CA LEU A 202 -12.89 -16.91 -5.47
C LEU A 202 -13.27 -17.54 -6.81
N LYS A 203 -14.55 -17.51 -7.20
CA LYS A 203 -15.02 -18.14 -8.44
C LYS A 203 -14.36 -17.59 -9.73
N PRO A 204 -14.28 -16.27 -9.96
CA PRO A 204 -13.55 -15.74 -11.11
C PRO A 204 -12.03 -15.96 -11.00
N LEU A 205 -11.44 -15.87 -9.80
CA LEU A 205 -10.01 -16.16 -9.61
C LEU A 205 -9.66 -17.61 -9.96
N GLY A 206 -10.53 -18.57 -9.61
CA GLY A 206 -10.37 -19.97 -10.00
C GLY A 206 -10.33 -20.14 -11.52
N ARG A 207 -11.26 -19.50 -12.24
CA ARG A 207 -11.27 -19.52 -13.71
C ARG A 207 -10.01 -18.90 -14.30
N GLN A 208 -9.52 -17.79 -13.74
CA GLN A 208 -8.28 -17.16 -14.18
C GLN A 208 -7.07 -18.08 -13.96
N ALA A 209 -7.02 -18.79 -12.84
CA ALA A 209 -5.95 -19.75 -12.57
C ALA A 209 -5.96 -20.92 -13.57
N ASP A 210 -7.14 -21.43 -13.92
CA ASP A 210 -7.27 -22.52 -14.90
C ASP A 210 -6.81 -22.07 -16.30
N ILE A 211 -7.24 -20.89 -16.76
CA ILE A 211 -6.80 -20.29 -18.02
C ILE A 211 -5.27 -20.08 -18.02
N ALA A 212 -4.70 -19.62 -16.91
CA ALA A 212 -3.25 -19.41 -16.80
C ALA A 212 -2.47 -20.73 -16.91
N ARG A 213 -2.96 -21.82 -16.32
CA ARG A 213 -2.35 -23.16 -16.43
C ARG A 213 -2.40 -23.68 -17.87
N GLU A 214 -3.54 -23.52 -18.54
CA GLU A 214 -3.68 -23.88 -19.96
C GLU A 214 -2.73 -23.07 -20.83
N ALA A 215 -2.67 -21.75 -20.63
CA ALA A 215 -1.75 -20.87 -21.35
C ALA A 215 -0.28 -21.25 -21.14
N GLN A 216 0.12 -21.61 -19.91
CA GLN A 216 1.47 -22.08 -19.62
C GLN A 216 1.81 -23.37 -20.37
N THR A 217 0.85 -24.30 -20.46
CA THR A 217 1.01 -25.56 -21.20
C THR A 217 1.16 -25.28 -22.69
N ILE A 218 0.29 -24.45 -23.27
CA ILE A 218 0.37 -24.05 -24.68
C ILE A 218 1.69 -23.33 -24.97
N ALA A 219 2.14 -22.43 -24.11
CA ALA A 219 3.42 -21.73 -24.26
C ALA A 219 4.62 -22.69 -24.21
N ALA A 220 4.56 -23.74 -23.37
CA ALA A 220 5.58 -24.77 -23.36
C ALA A 220 5.63 -25.56 -24.67
N VAL A 221 4.47 -25.98 -25.19
CA VAL A 221 4.37 -26.69 -26.48
C VAL A 221 4.84 -25.80 -27.63
N ALA A 222 4.42 -24.53 -27.67
CA ALA A 222 4.84 -23.58 -28.69
C ALA A 222 6.36 -23.32 -28.66
N ARG A 223 6.95 -23.25 -27.46
CA ARG A 223 8.40 -23.10 -27.29
C ARG A 223 9.14 -24.33 -27.81
N ASP A 224 8.67 -25.54 -27.49
CA ASP A 224 9.26 -26.79 -27.99
C ASP A 224 9.18 -26.87 -29.52
N ALA A 225 8.00 -26.61 -30.10
CA ALA A 225 7.82 -26.61 -31.55
C ALA A 225 8.73 -25.58 -32.25
N ARG A 226 8.86 -24.37 -31.69
CA ARG A 226 9.76 -23.35 -32.23
C ARG A 226 11.23 -23.76 -32.12
N ALA A 227 11.64 -24.40 -31.02
CA ALA A 227 13.00 -24.92 -30.87
C ALA A 227 13.31 -26.00 -31.92
N ARG A 228 12.35 -26.87 -32.23
CA ARG A 228 12.50 -27.87 -33.30
C ARG A 228 12.64 -27.25 -34.69
N LEU A 229 11.82 -26.25 -35.03
CA LEU A 229 11.94 -25.53 -36.29
C LEU A 229 13.30 -24.83 -36.42
N LEU A 230 13.74 -24.14 -35.36
CA LEU A 230 15.07 -23.50 -35.36
C LEU A 230 16.21 -24.51 -35.48
N ALA A 231 16.07 -25.70 -34.88
CA ALA A 231 17.06 -26.76 -35.03
C ALA A 231 17.13 -27.25 -36.49
N ASP A 232 15.99 -27.41 -37.16
CA ASP A 232 15.91 -27.79 -38.58
C ASP A 232 16.54 -26.71 -39.48
N ASP A 233 16.23 -25.44 -39.23
CA ASP A 233 16.83 -24.30 -39.94
C ASP A 233 18.36 -24.30 -39.78
N VAL A 234 18.87 -24.53 -38.57
CA VAL A 234 20.32 -24.59 -38.30
C VAL A 234 20.98 -25.75 -39.02
N VAL A 235 20.35 -26.93 -39.03
CA VAL A 235 20.88 -28.10 -39.77
C VAL A 235 20.90 -27.80 -41.27
N THR A 236 19.83 -27.25 -41.81
CA THR A 236 19.73 -26.88 -43.23
C THR A 236 20.80 -25.86 -43.62
N LEU A 237 20.98 -24.80 -42.81
CA LEU A 237 22.00 -23.78 -43.02
C LEU A 237 23.42 -24.35 -42.92
N ARG A 238 23.68 -25.29 -42.00
CA ARG A 238 24.97 -25.96 -41.90
C ARG A 238 25.27 -26.81 -43.14
N ILE A 239 24.30 -27.57 -43.63
CA ILE A 239 24.45 -28.36 -44.86
C ILE A 239 24.74 -27.44 -46.05
N ALA A 240 24.01 -26.32 -46.16
CA ALA A 240 24.25 -25.33 -47.21
C ALA A 240 25.65 -24.71 -47.10
N LEU A 241 26.09 -24.35 -45.88
CA LEU A 241 27.42 -23.79 -45.63
C LEU A 241 28.53 -24.77 -45.99
N ASP A 242 28.40 -26.05 -45.61
CA ASP A 242 29.37 -27.10 -45.94
C ASP A 242 29.46 -27.31 -47.46
N ALA A 243 28.33 -27.29 -48.16
CA ALA A 243 28.30 -27.39 -49.63
C ALA A 243 29.00 -26.19 -50.31
N HIS A 244 28.74 -24.98 -49.81
CA HIS A 244 29.43 -23.78 -50.28
C HIS A 244 30.94 -23.82 -49.98
N GLY A 245 31.35 -24.27 -48.79
CA GLY A 245 32.76 -24.41 -48.42
C GLY A 245 33.50 -25.44 -49.29
N ARG A 246 32.84 -26.54 -49.67
CA ARG A 246 33.39 -27.49 -50.66
C ARG A 246 33.57 -26.85 -52.03
N THR A 247 32.56 -26.12 -52.50
CA THR A 247 32.61 -25.43 -53.80
C THR A 247 33.71 -24.37 -53.84
N GLU A 248 33.91 -23.63 -52.74
CA GLU A 248 34.98 -22.64 -52.61
C GLU A 248 36.35 -23.32 -52.58
N SER A 249 36.50 -24.44 -51.87
CA SER A 249 37.74 -25.22 -51.83
C SER A 249 38.10 -25.78 -53.22
N GLU A 250 37.11 -26.29 -53.96
CA GLU A 250 37.28 -26.75 -55.35
C GLU A 250 37.73 -25.60 -56.27
N ARG A 251 37.08 -24.44 -56.20
CA ARG A 251 37.47 -23.24 -56.95
C ARG A 251 38.86 -22.74 -56.56
N HIS A 252 39.23 -22.83 -55.28
CA HIS A 252 40.55 -22.44 -54.81
C HIS A 252 41.63 -23.37 -55.38
N ALA A 253 41.39 -24.69 -55.37
CA ALA A 253 42.28 -25.67 -55.98
C ALA A 253 42.44 -25.45 -57.50
N GLU A 254 41.33 -25.22 -58.21
CA GLU A 254 41.36 -24.89 -59.64
C GLU A 254 42.17 -23.61 -59.91
N ARG A 255 41.98 -22.58 -59.10
CA ARG A 255 42.74 -21.32 -59.20
C ARG A 255 44.24 -21.56 -58.98
N LEU A 256 44.63 -22.39 -58.03
CA LEU A 256 46.04 -22.74 -57.79
C LEU A 256 46.66 -23.43 -59.02
N VAL A 257 45.97 -24.41 -59.59
CA VAL A 257 46.43 -25.11 -60.80
C VAL A 257 46.56 -24.16 -61.98
N LEU A 258 45.56 -23.29 -62.21
CA LEU A 258 45.62 -22.29 -63.27
C LEU A 258 46.75 -21.28 -63.06
N THR A 259 47.03 -20.89 -61.81
CA THR A 259 48.14 -19.99 -61.47
C THR A 259 49.49 -20.65 -61.77
N GLU A 260 49.68 -21.92 -61.40
CA GLU A 260 50.90 -22.67 -61.70
C GLU A 260 51.10 -22.87 -63.22
N GLN A 261 50.02 -23.15 -63.95
CA GLN A 261 50.05 -23.21 -65.41
C GLN A 261 50.44 -21.87 -66.01
N LEU A 262 49.86 -20.77 -65.53
CA LEU A 262 50.17 -19.42 -65.98
C LEU A 262 51.63 -19.07 -65.72
N GLU A 263 52.15 -19.35 -64.53
CA GLU A 263 53.57 -19.14 -64.21
C GLU A 263 54.48 -19.96 -65.13
N THR A 264 54.15 -21.22 -65.39
CA THR A 264 54.92 -22.09 -66.29
C THR A 264 54.92 -21.54 -67.71
N ARG A 265 53.78 -21.05 -68.20
CA ARG A 265 53.65 -20.40 -69.51
C ARG A 265 54.42 -19.08 -69.56
N GLN A 266 54.38 -18.27 -68.51
CA GLN A 266 55.17 -17.04 -68.40
C GLN A 266 56.68 -17.32 -68.39
N ARG A 267 57.14 -18.33 -67.65
CA ARG A 267 58.54 -18.77 -67.68
C ARG A 267 58.96 -19.21 -69.07
N ARG A 268 58.11 -19.96 -69.78
CA ARG A 268 58.35 -20.36 -71.18
C ARG A 268 58.38 -19.16 -72.13
N LEU A 269 57.48 -18.20 -71.96
CA LEU A 269 57.46 -16.96 -72.75
C LEU A 269 58.77 -16.18 -72.55
N ARG A 270 59.17 -15.94 -71.29
CA ARG A 270 60.43 -15.26 -70.97
C ARG A 270 61.65 -15.97 -71.56
N ARG A 271 61.66 -17.31 -71.54
CA ARG A 271 62.73 -18.10 -72.18
C ARG A 271 62.77 -17.86 -73.70
N LEU A 272 61.62 -17.91 -74.37
CA LEU A 272 61.53 -17.66 -75.82
C LEU A 272 61.91 -16.21 -76.18
N GLU A 273 61.50 -15.23 -75.36
CA GLU A 273 61.92 -13.84 -75.51
C GLU A 273 63.43 -13.69 -75.36
N HIS A 274 64.04 -14.39 -74.40
CA HIS A 274 65.49 -14.39 -74.22
C HIS A 274 66.21 -15.07 -75.40
N GLU A 275 65.66 -16.16 -75.94
CA GLU A 275 66.18 -16.82 -77.14
C GLU A 275 66.07 -15.92 -78.39
N GLN A 276 65.04 -15.07 -78.50
CA GLN A 276 64.91 -14.07 -79.59
C GLN A 276 65.87 -12.87 -79.47
N ILE A 277 66.36 -12.56 -78.27
CA ILE A 277 67.33 -11.47 -78.02
C ILE A 277 68.78 -12.01 -77.96
N GLY A 278 68.96 -13.33 -78.12
CA GLY A 278 70.26 -14.00 -77.96
C GLY A 278 71.27 -13.76 -79.10
N ASP A 279 72.50 -14.22 -78.84
CA ASP A 279 73.72 -14.03 -79.66
C ASP A 279 73.56 -14.31 -81.16
N ALA A 280 72.61 -15.16 -81.57
CA ALA A 280 72.35 -15.46 -82.98
C ALA A 280 71.74 -14.26 -83.73
N VAL A 281 70.87 -13.47 -83.08
CA VAL A 281 70.28 -12.25 -83.67
C VAL A 281 71.30 -11.11 -83.70
N ASP A 282 72.16 -11.02 -82.68
CA ASP A 282 73.26 -10.05 -82.66
C ASP A 282 74.37 -10.43 -83.65
N GLN A 283 74.68 -11.72 -83.84
CA GLN A 283 75.55 -12.19 -84.92
C GLN A 283 74.93 -11.88 -86.28
N ALA A 284 73.64 -12.17 -86.49
CA ALA A 284 72.94 -11.85 -87.74
C ALA A 284 72.98 -10.35 -88.04
N ARG A 285 72.78 -9.48 -87.03
CA ARG A 285 72.92 -8.03 -87.16
C ARG A 285 74.35 -7.61 -87.50
N ARG A 286 75.37 -8.18 -86.85
CA ARG A 286 76.79 -7.90 -87.15
C ARG A 286 77.17 -8.34 -88.56
N THR A 287 76.72 -9.52 -89.00
CA THR A 287 76.93 -9.99 -90.38
C THR A 287 76.19 -9.13 -91.38
N ASN A 288 74.96 -8.69 -91.07
CA ASN A 288 74.21 -7.80 -91.95
C ASN A 288 74.90 -6.43 -92.08
N PHE A 289 75.36 -5.83 -90.97
CA PHE A 289 76.16 -4.60 -91.01
C PHE A 289 77.47 -4.77 -91.78
N GLY A 290 78.15 -5.92 -91.63
CA GLY A 290 79.35 -6.26 -92.40
C GLY A 290 79.06 -6.37 -93.91
N LEU A 291 77.95 -7.03 -94.28
CA LEU A 291 77.50 -7.17 -95.66
C LEU A 291 77.06 -5.83 -96.25
N GLU A 292 76.36 -4.99 -95.49
CA GLU A 292 75.98 -3.63 -95.89
C GLU A 292 77.22 -2.75 -96.13
N SER A 293 78.26 -2.85 -95.30
CA SER A 293 79.53 -2.13 -95.52
C SER A 293 80.24 -2.54 -96.82
N VAL A 294 80.24 -3.84 -97.14
CA VAL A 294 80.78 -4.37 -98.40
C VAL A 294 79.89 -3.97 -99.59
N GLN A 295 78.57 -4.00 -99.42
CA GLN A 295 77.61 -3.55 -100.41
C GLN A 295 77.76 -2.05 -100.70
N GLU A 296 78.02 -1.22 -99.69
CA GLU A 296 78.22 0.23 -99.86
C GLU A 296 79.53 0.53 -100.63
N ARG A 297 80.62 -0.23 -100.37
CA ARG A 297 81.86 -0.13 -101.17
C ARG A 297 81.65 -0.57 -102.61
N LEU A 298 80.91 -1.66 -102.84
CA LEU A 298 80.56 -2.13 -104.18
C LEU A 298 79.62 -1.15 -104.89
N ARG A 299 78.65 -0.55 -104.19
CA ARG A 299 77.80 0.52 -104.70
C ARG A 299 78.60 1.77 -105.05
N GLY A 300 79.59 2.16 -104.25
CA GLY A 300 80.50 3.27 -104.58
C GLY A 300 81.33 3.05 -105.86
N LEU A 301 81.78 1.81 -106.10
CA LEU A 301 82.45 1.43 -107.37
C LEU A 301 81.45 1.33 -108.54
N TYR A 302 80.23 0.87 -108.27
CA TYR A 302 79.15 0.72 -109.23
C TYR A 302 78.49 2.06 -109.63
N THR A 303 78.43 3.06 -108.75
CA THR A 303 77.91 4.40 -109.06
C THR A 303 78.88 5.18 -109.95
N LEU A 304 80.19 5.00 -109.79
CA LEU A 304 81.20 5.59 -110.69
C LEU A 304 81.17 4.96 -112.09
N ALA A 305 80.81 3.67 -112.18
CA ALA A 305 80.62 2.95 -113.44
C ALA A 305 79.25 3.24 -114.11
N ASN A 306 78.19 3.48 -113.33
CA ASN A 306 76.84 3.73 -113.84
C ASN A 306 76.46 5.19 -114.03
N GLN A 307 77.21 6.16 -113.47
CA GLN A 307 77.13 7.56 -113.92
C GLN A 307 77.54 7.71 -115.40
N ARG A 308 78.26 6.72 -115.97
CA ARG A 308 78.57 6.61 -117.41
C ARG A 308 77.51 5.87 -118.25
N LEU A 309 76.58 5.16 -117.62
CA LEU A 309 75.63 4.25 -118.30
C LEU A 309 74.16 4.62 -118.11
N ALA A 310 73.83 5.55 -117.19
CA ALA A 310 72.47 5.99 -116.90
C ALA A 310 72.18 7.44 -117.38
N LEU A 311 72.67 7.78 -118.59
CA LEU A 311 72.17 8.89 -119.43
C LEU A 311 71.27 8.36 -120.57
N LEU A 312 70.83 7.11 -120.47
CA LEU A 312 69.89 6.43 -121.36
C LEU A 312 68.91 5.59 -120.51
N GLY A 313 67.61 5.94 -120.57
CA GLY A 313 66.53 5.04 -120.16
C GLY A 313 65.80 5.44 -118.87
N SER A 314 64.80 6.31 -119.03
CA SER A 314 63.85 6.80 -118.03
C SER A 314 62.66 5.87 -117.74
N GLN A 315 62.06 6.01 -116.55
CA GLN A 315 60.62 5.83 -116.17
C GLN A 315 60.07 4.37 -116.08
N ALA A 316 59.12 3.97 -115.21
CA ALA A 316 58.24 4.59 -114.20
C ALA A 316 57.55 3.51 -113.30
N GLU A 317 56.98 3.94 -112.13
CA GLU A 317 55.73 3.47 -111.42
C GLU A 317 55.64 2.04 -110.79
N SER A 318 54.86 1.69 -109.73
CA SER A 318 53.91 2.34 -108.79
C SER A 318 53.45 1.35 -107.64
N VAL A 319 53.07 1.90 -106.46
CA VAL A 319 51.94 1.61 -105.51
C VAL A 319 51.55 0.16 -105.05
N ASP A 320 51.42 -0.11 -103.72
CA ASP A 320 50.12 -0.19 -102.98
C ASP A 320 50.22 -0.59 -101.48
N ALA A 321 49.21 -0.19 -100.71
CA ALA A 321 49.06 -0.25 -99.25
C ALA A 321 47.81 -1.03 -98.80
N GLY A 322 47.75 -1.39 -97.51
CA GLY A 322 46.49 -1.71 -96.80
C GLY A 322 46.72 -2.12 -95.34
N PRO A 323 45.68 -2.14 -94.45
CA PRO A 323 44.33 -1.56 -94.53
C PRO A 323 43.98 -0.63 -93.32
N ARG A 324 42.85 0.11 -93.41
CA ARG A 324 42.26 0.92 -92.33
C ARG A 324 40.80 0.49 -92.04
N VAL A 325 40.39 0.74 -90.80
CA VAL A 325 39.08 0.58 -90.13
C VAL A 325 37.87 0.85 -91.02
N THR A 326 36.83 0.02 -90.88
CA THR A 326 35.58 0.10 -91.65
C THR A 326 34.54 1.02 -91.00
N THR A 327 33.82 1.74 -91.85
CA THR A 327 32.77 2.72 -91.50
C THR A 327 31.61 2.15 -90.68
N ALA A 328 31.37 0.84 -90.76
CA ALA A 328 30.35 0.14 -89.96
C ALA A 328 30.68 0.10 -88.46
N MET A 329 31.95 0.04 -88.09
CA MET A 329 32.37 0.01 -86.67
C MET A 329 32.15 1.36 -85.97
N LEU A 330 32.14 2.46 -86.73
CA LEU A 330 31.89 3.81 -86.21
C LEU A 330 30.40 4.11 -86.02
N THR A 331 29.53 3.55 -86.88
CA THR A 331 28.07 3.76 -86.77
C THR A 331 27.45 2.99 -85.62
N ASP A 332 27.92 1.76 -85.36
CA ASP A 332 27.39 0.94 -84.26
C ASP A 332 27.79 1.52 -82.90
N ALA A 333 29.03 1.99 -82.76
CA ALA A 333 29.50 2.65 -81.55
C ALA A 333 28.76 3.97 -81.27
N ALA A 334 28.37 4.72 -82.30
CA ALA A 334 27.59 5.95 -82.15
C ALA A 334 26.15 5.66 -81.68
N ALA A 335 25.50 4.64 -82.24
CA ALA A 335 24.15 4.24 -81.85
C ALA A 335 24.07 3.73 -80.41
N GLU A 336 25.10 3.01 -79.95
CA GLU A 336 25.18 2.52 -78.57
C GLU A 336 25.36 3.67 -77.55
N ILE A 337 26.16 4.69 -77.90
CA ILE A 337 26.34 5.87 -77.04
C ILE A 337 25.04 6.65 -76.86
N ASP A 338 24.24 6.83 -77.92
CA ASP A 338 22.96 7.55 -77.83
C ASP A 338 21.91 6.74 -77.05
N ALA A 339 21.89 5.41 -77.19
CA ALA A 339 21.05 4.54 -76.37
C ALA A 339 21.43 4.60 -74.88
N LEU A 340 22.71 4.66 -74.54
CA LEU A 340 23.17 4.80 -73.15
C LEU A 340 22.82 6.18 -72.57
N ARG A 341 22.94 7.26 -73.35
CA ARG A 341 22.55 8.61 -72.91
C ARG A 341 21.08 8.71 -72.55
N SER A 342 20.19 8.22 -73.42
CA SER A 342 18.74 8.21 -73.13
C SER A 342 18.39 7.42 -71.86
N ARG A 343 19.10 6.32 -71.59
CA ARG A 343 18.91 5.53 -70.35
C ARG A 343 19.38 6.27 -69.11
N ILE A 344 20.46 7.05 -69.21
CA ILE A 344 20.96 7.88 -68.11
C ILE A 344 19.95 8.99 -67.79
N ASP A 345 19.40 9.68 -68.80
CA ASP A 345 18.40 10.74 -68.58
C ASP A 345 17.12 10.21 -67.88
N VAL A 346 16.66 9.01 -68.26
CA VAL A 346 15.53 8.36 -67.57
C VAL A 346 15.90 7.93 -66.14
N ALA A 347 17.11 7.44 -65.92
CA ALA A 347 17.59 7.09 -64.58
C ALA A 347 17.73 8.32 -63.66
N GLU A 348 18.22 9.45 -64.18
CA GLU A 348 18.36 10.70 -63.42
C GLU A 348 16.99 11.29 -63.05
N SER A 349 16.03 11.30 -63.98
CA SER A 349 14.68 11.81 -63.70
C SER A 349 13.91 10.94 -62.69
N THR A 350 14.02 9.62 -62.80
CA THR A 350 13.42 8.69 -61.83
C THR A 350 14.07 8.79 -60.45
N TRP A 351 15.39 8.94 -60.38
CA TRP A 351 16.10 9.18 -59.12
C TRP A 351 15.70 10.51 -58.46
N ALA A 352 15.60 11.59 -59.24
CA ALA A 352 15.16 12.90 -58.74
C ALA A 352 13.73 12.85 -58.19
N ALA A 353 12.82 12.16 -58.88
CA ALA A 353 11.45 11.96 -58.42
C ALA A 353 11.37 11.13 -57.12
N ALA A 354 12.14 10.04 -57.04
CA ALA A 354 12.22 9.22 -55.83
C ALA A 354 12.77 10.02 -54.64
N ARG A 355 13.85 10.78 -54.85
CA ARG A 355 14.44 11.64 -53.83
C ARG A 355 13.45 12.69 -53.30
N ALA A 356 12.70 13.35 -54.19
CA ALA A 356 11.68 14.32 -53.79
C ALA A 356 10.52 13.67 -53.01
N ALA A 357 10.10 12.46 -53.39
CA ALA A 357 9.07 11.71 -52.69
C ALA A 357 9.51 11.27 -51.28
N THR A 358 10.78 10.84 -51.13
CA THR A 358 11.37 10.50 -49.84
C THR A 358 11.46 11.72 -48.94
N GLU A 359 11.93 12.86 -49.43
CA GLU A 359 12.04 14.10 -48.65
C GLU A 359 10.67 14.56 -48.14
N LYS A 360 9.65 14.52 -49.00
CA LYS A 360 8.26 14.85 -48.62
C LYS A 360 7.70 13.89 -47.56
N SER A 361 8.02 12.60 -47.68
CA SER A 361 7.56 11.59 -46.72
C SER A 361 8.26 11.75 -45.37
N ARG A 362 9.56 12.08 -45.37
CA ARG A 362 10.33 12.38 -44.17
C ARG A 362 9.80 13.61 -43.45
N GLY A 363 9.55 14.71 -44.17
CA GLY A 363 8.95 15.90 -43.56
C GLY A 363 7.55 15.67 -42.98
N ARG A 364 6.76 14.74 -43.53
CA ARG A 364 5.48 14.31 -42.94
C ARG A 364 5.66 13.51 -41.66
N LEU A 365 6.66 12.63 -41.60
CA LEU A 365 6.98 11.86 -40.39
C LEU A 365 7.48 12.78 -39.28
N ASP A 366 8.41 13.69 -39.60
CA ASP A 366 8.94 14.64 -38.62
C ASP A 366 7.81 15.51 -38.03
N ALA A 367 6.87 15.99 -38.86
CA ALA A 367 5.70 16.73 -38.39
C ALA A 367 4.72 15.88 -37.54
N LEU A 368 4.59 14.59 -37.84
CA LEU A 368 3.77 13.67 -37.05
C LEU A 368 4.41 13.41 -35.68
N ASP A 369 5.72 13.21 -35.64
CA ASP A 369 6.48 12.99 -34.41
C ASP A 369 6.40 14.24 -33.50
N GLU A 370 6.47 15.44 -34.06
CA GLU A 370 6.27 16.69 -33.31
C GLU A 370 4.85 16.80 -32.73
N GLN A 371 3.81 16.40 -33.49
CA GLN A 371 2.44 16.35 -32.99
C GLN A 371 2.24 15.31 -31.88
N ILE A 372 2.85 14.13 -32.02
CA ILE A 372 2.81 13.07 -31.00
C ILE A 372 3.50 13.54 -29.72
N ALA A 373 4.66 14.20 -29.84
CA ALA A 373 5.36 14.75 -28.70
C ALA A 373 4.52 15.83 -27.97
N ALA A 374 3.88 16.74 -28.72
CA ALA A 374 3.00 17.76 -28.16
C ALA A 374 1.77 17.14 -27.45
N GLN A 375 1.16 16.13 -28.05
CA GLN A 375 0.04 15.39 -27.45
C GLN A 375 0.45 14.64 -26.18
N ALA A 376 1.62 14.00 -26.17
CA ALA A 376 2.14 13.29 -25.01
C ALA A 376 2.36 14.22 -23.80
N VAL A 377 2.85 15.45 -24.04
CA VAL A 377 2.99 16.47 -23.00
C VAL A 377 1.62 16.88 -22.44
N LEU A 378 0.61 17.09 -23.30
CA LEU A 378 -0.75 17.42 -22.87
C LEU A 378 -1.39 16.29 -22.04
N VAL A 379 -1.24 15.03 -22.48
CA VAL A 379 -1.74 13.86 -21.73
C VAL A 379 -1.08 13.79 -20.36
N SER A 380 0.24 13.96 -20.28
CA SER A 380 0.95 13.96 -18.99
C SER A 380 0.49 15.08 -18.05
N GLN A 381 0.19 16.27 -18.57
CA GLN A 381 -0.37 17.36 -17.78
C GLN A 381 -1.78 17.05 -17.27
N HIS A 382 -2.62 16.44 -18.11
CA HIS A 382 -3.96 16.00 -17.73
C HIS A 382 -3.92 14.91 -16.66
N ASP A 383 -3.05 13.92 -16.79
CA ASP A 383 -2.88 12.85 -15.80
C ASP A 383 -2.43 13.40 -14.45
N LEU A 384 -1.50 14.35 -14.45
CA LEU A 384 -1.05 15.00 -13.21
C LEU A 384 -2.20 15.79 -12.55
N HIS A 385 -2.97 16.54 -13.34
CA HIS A 385 -4.11 17.30 -12.82
C HIS A 385 -5.20 16.36 -12.29
N LEU A 386 -5.47 15.25 -12.98
CA LEU A 386 -6.44 14.25 -12.56
C LEU A 386 -6.00 13.59 -11.24
N SER A 387 -4.73 13.21 -11.12
CA SER A 387 -4.17 12.69 -9.87
C SER A 387 -4.27 13.69 -8.71
N GLN A 388 -4.07 14.98 -8.96
CA GLN A 388 -4.23 16.03 -7.94
C GLN A 388 -5.69 16.16 -7.50
N LEU A 389 -6.64 16.19 -8.45
CA LEU A 389 -8.07 16.28 -8.16
C LEU A 389 -8.57 15.04 -7.40
N THR A 390 -8.11 13.84 -7.77
CA THR A 390 -8.43 12.60 -7.07
C THR A 390 -7.92 12.64 -5.63
N GLY A 391 -6.67 13.06 -5.41
CA GLY A 391 -6.13 13.21 -4.05
C GLY A 391 -6.89 14.24 -3.21
N GLN A 392 -7.31 15.36 -3.80
CA GLN A 392 -8.17 16.35 -3.12
C GLN A 392 -9.54 15.76 -2.76
N ALA A 393 -10.15 15.00 -3.67
CA ALA A 393 -11.43 14.34 -3.44
C ALA A 393 -11.35 13.29 -2.32
N GLU A 394 -10.31 12.47 -2.29
CA GLU A 394 -10.07 11.49 -1.22
C GLU A 394 -9.88 12.16 0.14
N THR A 395 -9.09 13.26 0.17
CA THR A 395 -8.87 14.04 1.39
C THR A 395 -10.18 14.66 1.89
N ALA A 396 -11.00 15.20 0.98
CA ALA A 396 -12.32 15.75 1.31
C ALA A 396 -13.28 14.66 1.81
N ALA A 397 -13.29 13.48 1.18
CA ALA A 397 -14.09 12.34 1.61
C ALA A 397 -13.68 11.83 2.99
N GLY A 398 -12.38 11.77 3.29
CA GLY A 398 -11.86 11.43 4.62
C GLY A 398 -12.30 12.44 5.68
N ARG A 399 -12.22 13.74 5.40
CA ARG A 399 -12.75 14.79 6.30
C ARG A 399 -14.25 14.66 6.53
N LEU A 400 -15.03 14.43 5.47
CA LEU A 400 -16.47 14.22 5.57
C LEU A 400 -16.81 12.99 6.42
N ALA A 401 -16.08 11.88 6.25
CA ALA A 401 -16.25 10.68 7.06
C ALA A 401 -15.96 10.94 8.55
N SER A 402 -14.90 11.70 8.86
CA SER A 402 -14.57 12.11 10.23
C SER A 402 -15.69 12.95 10.85
N VAL A 403 -16.17 13.98 10.14
CA VAL A 403 -17.26 14.86 10.62
C VAL A 403 -18.54 14.06 10.81
N ARG A 404 -18.91 13.17 9.87
CA ARG A 404 -20.08 12.29 10.03
C ARG A 404 -19.96 11.37 11.24
N GLY A 405 -18.77 10.80 11.47
CA GLY A 405 -18.51 9.99 12.66
C GLY A 405 -18.67 10.80 13.94
N GLU A 406 -18.24 12.06 13.96
CA GLU A 406 -18.40 12.95 15.10
C GLU A 406 -19.86 13.37 15.33
N VAL A 407 -20.59 13.71 14.29
CA VAL A 407 -22.04 13.99 14.35
C VAL A 407 -22.80 12.79 14.91
N LEU A 408 -22.49 11.58 14.45
CA LEU A 408 -23.11 10.35 14.95
C LEU A 408 -22.83 10.14 16.44
N ARG A 409 -21.58 10.38 16.89
CA ARG A 409 -21.22 10.32 18.31
C ARG A 409 -22.02 11.34 19.14
N GLN A 410 -22.15 12.57 18.65
CA GLN A 410 -22.91 13.63 19.34
C GLN A 410 -24.41 13.32 19.37
N GLN A 411 -24.98 12.78 18.29
CA GLN A 411 -26.39 12.35 18.25
C GLN A 411 -26.65 11.20 19.21
N ASN A 412 -25.76 10.21 19.29
CA ASN A 412 -25.87 9.13 20.26
C ASN A 412 -25.78 9.67 21.70
N ALA A 413 -24.89 10.63 21.97
CA ALA A 413 -24.78 11.27 23.27
C ALA A 413 -26.05 12.07 23.62
N LEU A 414 -26.62 12.80 22.65
CA LEU A 414 -27.87 13.54 22.80
C LEU A 414 -29.05 12.61 23.08
N ASN A 415 -29.19 11.52 22.32
CA ASN A 415 -30.24 10.53 22.51
C ASN A 415 -30.13 9.86 23.90
N ALA A 416 -28.91 9.54 24.34
CA ALA A 416 -28.66 9.05 25.68
C ALA A 416 -28.95 10.09 26.77
N ALA A 417 -28.78 11.39 26.50
CA ALA A 417 -29.18 12.46 27.41
C ALA A 417 -30.71 12.63 27.46
N ARG A 418 -31.39 12.60 26.32
CA ARG A 418 -32.87 12.65 26.24
C ARG A 418 -33.51 11.48 26.96
N GLY A 419 -33.04 10.25 26.73
CA GLY A 419 -33.53 9.10 27.48
C GLY A 419 -33.33 9.23 29.00
N ARG A 420 -32.27 9.91 29.46
CA ARG A 420 -32.08 10.24 30.88
C ARG A 420 -33.06 11.30 31.39
N VAL A 421 -33.47 12.25 30.55
CA VAL A 421 -34.51 13.24 30.88
C VAL A 421 -35.87 12.56 30.94
N ASP A 422 -36.25 11.79 29.91
CA ASP A 422 -37.53 11.09 29.86
C ASP A 422 -37.72 10.16 31.05
N THR A 423 -36.67 9.42 31.43
CA THR A 423 -36.69 8.58 32.64
C THR A 423 -36.81 9.39 33.92
N ALA A 424 -36.17 10.56 34.01
CA ALA A 424 -36.30 11.45 35.17
C ALA A 424 -37.68 12.12 35.25
N GLU A 425 -38.27 12.51 34.11
CA GLU A 425 -39.62 13.08 34.04
C GLU A 425 -40.69 12.04 34.38
N ALA A 426 -40.56 10.81 33.86
CA ALA A 426 -41.44 9.70 34.24
C ALA A 426 -41.37 9.41 35.75
N HIS A 427 -40.17 9.45 36.32
CA HIS A 427 -39.96 9.29 37.76
C HIS A 427 -40.57 10.46 38.56
N LEU A 428 -40.43 11.70 38.08
CA LEU A 428 -41.04 12.87 38.71
C LEU A 428 -42.59 12.82 38.66
N ALA A 429 -43.15 12.42 37.51
CA ALA A 429 -44.58 12.27 37.34
C ALA A 429 -45.15 11.16 38.23
N GLY A 430 -44.44 10.04 38.37
CA GLY A 430 -44.77 8.99 39.35
C GLY A 430 -44.83 9.55 40.77
N LEU A 431 -43.77 10.24 41.20
CA LEU A 431 -43.72 10.88 42.52
C LEU A 431 -44.83 11.93 42.74
N ALA A 432 -45.20 12.69 41.70
CA ALA A 432 -46.28 13.67 41.78
C ALA A 432 -47.67 13.01 41.88
N ALA A 433 -47.88 11.91 41.16
CA ALA A 433 -49.10 11.12 41.27
C ALA A 433 -49.22 10.47 42.66
N ASP A 434 -48.12 9.94 43.19
CA ASP A 434 -48.07 9.39 44.55
C ASP A 434 -48.35 10.47 45.61
N ALA A 435 -47.82 11.68 45.44
CA ALA A 435 -48.09 12.81 46.32
C ALA A 435 -49.57 13.25 46.25
N ALA A 436 -50.17 13.32 45.06
CA ALA A 436 -51.58 13.66 44.89
C ALA A 436 -52.52 12.60 45.49
N ALA A 437 -52.16 11.31 45.36
CA ALA A 437 -52.89 10.21 46.00
C ALA A 437 -52.81 10.27 47.54
N LEU A 438 -51.65 10.66 48.09
CA LEU A 438 -51.47 10.89 49.53
C LEU A 438 -52.31 12.08 50.03
N ASP A 439 -52.36 13.18 49.29
CA ASP A 439 -53.21 14.33 49.64
C ASP A 439 -54.70 13.98 49.56
N ALA A 440 -55.15 13.24 48.53
CA ALA A 440 -56.54 12.81 48.42
C ALA A 440 -56.95 11.87 49.57
N ALA A 441 -56.07 10.95 49.99
CA ALA A 441 -56.29 10.08 51.14
C ALA A 441 -56.32 10.85 52.48
N ALA A 442 -55.58 11.95 52.59
CA ALA A 442 -55.61 12.82 53.77
C ALA A 442 -56.90 13.66 53.86
N VAL A 443 -57.50 14.03 52.72
CA VAL A 443 -58.78 14.75 52.67
C VAL A 443 -59.97 13.82 52.98
N ASP A 444 -59.95 12.58 52.48
CA ASP A 444 -60.99 11.56 52.79
C ASP A 444 -60.98 11.13 54.27
N ALA A 445 -59.79 11.12 54.90
CA ALA A 445 -59.65 10.92 56.34
C ALA A 445 -60.17 12.10 57.19
N GLY A 446 -60.34 13.28 56.60
CA GLY A 446 -60.86 14.49 57.28
C GLY A 446 -62.39 14.59 57.32
N GLU A 447 -63.11 13.95 56.40
CA GLU A 447 -64.59 14.00 56.33
C GLU A 447 -65.29 12.90 57.16
N SER A 448 -64.54 11.97 57.77
CA SER A 448 -65.07 10.83 58.53
C SER A 448 -65.11 11.03 60.06
N HIS A 449 -65.16 12.27 60.54
CA HIS A 449 -65.52 12.58 61.92
C HIS A 449 -66.96 13.13 62.04
N PRO A 450 -67.97 12.27 62.31
CA PRO A 450 -69.23 12.74 62.84
C PRO A 450 -69.05 13.14 64.31
N ALA A 451 -69.62 14.31 64.64
CA ALA A 451 -69.74 14.88 65.97
C ALA A 451 -70.61 14.04 66.92
#